data_AF-A0A920FHM7-F1
#
_entry.id   AF-A0A920FHM7-F1
#
_cell.length_a   1.000
_cell.length_b   1.000
_cell.length_c   1.000
_cell.angle_alpha   90.00
_cell.angle_beta   90.00
_cell.angle_gamma   90.00
#
_symmetry.space_group_name_H-M   'P 1'
#
loop_
_entity.id
_entity.type
_entity.pdbx_description
1 polymer ?
#
loop_
_entity_poly.entity_id
_entity_poly.type
_entity_poly.pdbx_seq_one_letter_code
_entity_poly.pdbx_strand_id
1 'polypeptide(L)'
;MVFLSICYFQLNSIAQLNWSASIDSVSVLSSPRSVDLNNDGIKDVVIGSGTDSAYSNYGVVAINGANGQVLWTTPTRDEIFSSANF
;
A
#
# COMPACT_ATOMS: atom_id res chain seq x y z
N MET A 1 -14.11 -52.12 0.54
CA MET A 1 -13.79 -50.96 1.39
C MET A 1 -12.78 -50.11 0.64
N VAL A 2 -13.25 -49.04 -0.02
CA VAL A 2 -12.38 -48.15 -0.82
C VAL A 2 -11.85 -47.10 0.14
N PHE A 3 -10.54 -47.07 0.37
CA PHE A 3 -9.91 -45.99 1.15
C PHE A 3 -9.77 -44.77 0.24
N LEU A 4 -10.61 -43.77 0.48
CA LEU A 4 -10.44 -42.43 -0.07
C LEU A 4 -9.36 -41.72 0.76
N SER A 5 -8.17 -41.53 0.19
CA SER A 5 -7.12 -40.73 0.83
C SER A 5 -7.36 -39.26 0.49
N ILE A 6 -7.80 -38.48 1.47
CA ILE A 6 -7.93 -37.04 1.35
C ILE A 6 -6.56 -36.43 1.62
N CYS A 7 -5.91 -35.91 0.58
CA CYS A 7 -4.70 -35.10 0.73
C CYS A 7 -5.08 -33.73 1.28
N TYR A 8 -4.84 -33.48 2.57
CA TYR A 8 -4.95 -32.15 3.14
C TYR A 8 -3.75 -31.31 2.70
N PHE A 9 -3.97 -30.35 1.80
CA PHE A 9 -2.98 -29.31 1.51
C PHE A 9 -3.07 -28.25 2.60
N GLN A 10 -2.24 -28.39 3.64
CA GLN A 10 -2.10 -27.37 4.68
C GLN A 10 -1.24 -26.23 4.13
N LEU A 11 -1.86 -25.16 3.66
CA LEU A 11 -1.18 -23.91 3.34
C LEU A 11 -0.73 -23.25 4.65
N ASN A 12 0.45 -23.59 5.11
CA ASN A 12 1.18 -22.78 6.08
C ASN A 12 1.68 -21.52 5.38
N SER A 13 0.81 -20.53 5.20
CA SER A 13 1.22 -19.18 4.80
C SER A 13 1.90 -18.53 5.99
N ILE A 14 3.19 -18.78 6.17
CA ILE A 14 4.00 -17.90 7.02
C ILE A 14 3.96 -16.53 6.34
N ALA A 15 3.57 -15.50 7.07
CA ALA A 15 3.62 -14.13 6.58
C ALA A 15 5.09 -13.76 6.31
N GLN A 16 5.49 -13.86 5.05
CA GLN A 16 6.81 -13.46 4.58
C GLN A 16 6.74 -11.99 4.15
N LEU A 17 7.74 -11.20 4.53
CA LEU A 17 7.89 -9.84 4.02
C LEU A 17 8.24 -9.91 2.53
N ASN A 18 7.31 -9.48 1.66
CA ASN A 18 7.53 -9.45 0.21
C ASN A 18 8.26 -8.17 -0.23
N TRP A 19 7.88 -7.02 0.34
CA TRP A 19 8.56 -5.74 0.10
C TRP A 19 8.39 -4.82 1.30
N SER A 20 9.30 -3.86 1.44
CA SER A 20 9.19 -2.71 2.32
C SER A 20 9.61 -1.46 1.56
N ALA A 21 8.93 -0.34 1.83
CA ALA A 21 9.24 0.95 1.24
C ALA A 21 9.35 2.00 2.34
N SER A 22 10.28 2.93 2.20
CA SER A 22 10.43 4.08 3.10
C SER A 22 10.26 5.35 2.28
N ILE A 23 9.39 6.23 2.76
CA ILE A 23 9.16 7.56 2.20
C ILE A 23 9.77 8.55 3.18
N ASP A 24 10.40 9.60 2.65
CA ASP A 24 11.02 10.66 3.46
C ASP A 24 10.06 11.21 4.52
N SER A 25 10.61 11.80 5.58
CA SER A 25 9.89 12.19 6.78
C SER A 25 8.71 13.13 6.53
N VAL A 26 7.52 12.55 6.35
CA VAL A 26 6.23 13.24 6.38
C VAL A 26 5.29 12.52 7.33
N SER A 27 4.48 13.29 8.05
CA SER A 27 3.46 12.71 8.92
C SER A 27 2.35 12.06 8.08
N VAL A 28 1.94 10.86 8.47
CA VAL A 28 0.82 10.13 7.86
C VAL A 28 -0.31 10.13 8.88
N LEU A 29 -1.39 10.85 8.56
CA LEU A 29 -2.60 10.89 9.40
C LEU A 29 -3.79 10.18 8.73
N SER A 30 -3.66 9.81 7.46
CA SER A 30 -4.69 9.11 6.70
C SER A 30 -4.56 7.58 6.82
N SER A 31 -5.66 6.87 6.56
CA SER A 31 -5.60 5.41 6.39
C SER A 31 -5.15 5.02 4.98
N PRO A 32 -4.31 3.97 4.82
CA PRO A 32 -3.96 3.47 3.49
C PRO A 32 -5.20 2.93 2.76
N ARG A 33 -5.27 3.16 1.46
CA ARG A 33 -6.33 2.66 0.57
C ARG A 33 -5.71 1.72 -0.47
N SER A 34 -6.36 0.59 -0.72
CA SER A 34 -5.92 -0.39 -1.73
C SER A 34 -6.76 -0.33 -3.01
N VAL A 35 -6.11 -0.27 -4.16
CA VAL A 35 -6.72 -0.23 -5.51
C VAL A 35 -5.66 -0.63 -6.54
N ASP A 36 -6.04 -1.34 -7.60
CA ASP A 36 -5.14 -1.64 -8.72
C ASP A 36 -5.04 -0.40 -9.62
N LEU A 37 -3.89 0.29 -9.61
CA LEU A 37 -3.69 1.54 -10.36
C LEU A 37 -3.02 1.32 -11.70
N ASN A 38 -2.28 0.21 -11.85
CA ASN A 38 -1.47 -0.09 -13.04
C ASN A 38 -2.05 -1.23 -13.90
N ASN A 39 -3.17 -1.83 -13.49
CA ASN A 39 -3.87 -2.95 -14.11
C ASN A 39 -3.04 -4.23 -14.21
N ASP A 40 -2.15 -4.50 -13.26
CA ASP A 40 -1.38 -5.75 -13.20
C ASP A 40 -2.09 -6.88 -12.42
N GLY A 41 -3.27 -6.59 -11.85
CA GLY A 41 -4.08 -7.54 -11.07
C GLY A 41 -3.67 -7.64 -9.60
N ILE A 42 -2.66 -6.88 -9.16
CA ILE A 42 -2.24 -6.74 -7.77
C ILE A 42 -2.70 -5.36 -7.28
N LYS A 43 -3.25 -5.29 -6.07
CA LYS A 43 -3.68 -4.01 -5.50
C LYS A 43 -2.48 -3.19 -5.04
N ASP A 44 -2.39 -1.96 -5.50
CA ASP A 44 -1.47 -0.93 -5.04
C ASP A 44 -1.98 -0.26 -3.77
N VAL A 45 -1.12 0.54 -3.14
CA VAL A 45 -1.41 1.27 -1.89
C VAL A 45 -1.31 2.76 -2.11
N VAL A 46 -2.32 3.51 -1.70
CA VAL A 46 -2.30 4.99 -1.68
C VAL A 46 -2.41 5.51 -0.25
N ILE A 47 -1.53 6.45 0.09
CA ILE A 47 -1.44 7.06 1.41
C ILE A 47 -1.46 8.59 1.24
N GLY A 48 -2.27 9.26 2.05
CA GLY A 48 -2.21 10.71 2.25
C GLY A 48 -1.30 11.06 3.43
N SER A 49 -0.46 12.06 3.25
CA SER A 49 0.53 12.55 4.19
C SER A 49 0.70 14.05 4.07
N GLY A 50 1.43 14.65 5.00
CA GLY A 50 1.75 16.06 4.99
C GLY A 50 2.08 16.57 6.37
N THR A 51 2.31 17.86 6.50
CA THR A 51 2.59 18.52 7.77
C THR A 51 1.98 19.90 7.69
N ASP A 52 1.28 20.32 8.75
CA ASP A 52 0.61 21.63 8.82
C ASP A 52 1.55 22.74 8.34
N SER A 53 1.07 23.50 7.35
CA SER A 53 1.76 24.67 6.80
C SER A 53 3.19 24.41 6.28
N ALA A 54 3.53 23.16 5.94
CA ALA A 54 4.84 22.77 5.44
C ALA A 54 4.75 22.11 4.06
N TYR A 55 5.58 22.59 3.12
CA TYR A 55 5.67 22.02 1.78
C TYR A 55 6.31 20.62 1.82
N SER A 56 5.71 19.67 1.11
CA SER A 56 6.29 18.36 0.85
C SER A 56 5.95 17.87 -0.56
N ASN A 57 6.87 17.10 -1.16
CA ASN A 57 6.62 16.37 -2.41
C ASN A 57 5.78 15.09 -2.20
N TYR A 58 5.52 14.73 -0.94
CA TYR A 58 4.85 13.50 -0.51
C TYR A 58 3.54 13.83 0.19
N GLY A 59 2.67 14.58 -0.48
CA GLY A 59 1.31 14.82 0.00
C GLY A 59 0.42 13.60 -0.21
N VAL A 60 0.43 13.07 -1.43
CA VAL A 60 -0.17 11.75 -1.73
C VAL A 60 0.90 10.89 -2.35
N VAL A 61 1.01 9.65 -1.88
CA VAL A 61 1.98 8.68 -2.42
C VAL A 61 1.23 7.42 -2.82
N ALA A 62 1.43 7.01 -4.08
CA ALA A 62 0.99 5.71 -4.57
C ALA A 62 2.19 4.76 -4.69
N ILE A 63 2.03 3.56 -4.15
CA ILE A 63 3.06 2.53 -4.05
C ILE A 63 2.55 1.28 -4.74
N ASN A 64 3.35 0.74 -5.65
CA ASN A 64 3.08 -0.49 -6.37
C ASN A 64 2.99 -1.67 -5.39
N GLY A 65 1.87 -2.40 -5.42
CA GLY A 65 1.59 -3.51 -4.51
C GLY A 65 2.39 -4.77 -4.79
N ALA A 66 2.93 -4.92 -6.00
CA ALA A 66 3.73 -6.08 -6.40
C ALA A 66 5.18 -5.98 -5.90
N ASN A 67 5.74 -4.77 -5.83
CA ASN A 67 7.18 -4.60 -5.61
C ASN A 67 7.59 -3.45 -4.67
N GLY A 68 6.63 -2.66 -4.15
CA GLY A 68 6.90 -1.55 -3.24
C GLY A 68 7.49 -0.29 -3.89
N GLN A 69 7.59 -0.23 -5.22
CA GLN A 69 8.07 0.96 -5.92
C GLN A 69 7.04 2.09 -5.90
N VAL A 70 7.50 3.34 -5.77
CA VAL A 70 6.60 4.50 -5.91
C VAL A 70 6.12 4.60 -7.37
N LEU A 71 4.81 4.60 -7.57
CA LEU A 71 4.18 4.82 -8.87
C LEU A 71 4.14 6.31 -9.20
N TRP A 72 3.71 7.13 -8.25
CA TRP A 72 3.65 8.58 -8.37
C TRP A 72 3.51 9.25 -7.00
N THR A 73 3.80 10.56 -6.97
CA THR A 73 3.54 11.42 -5.82
C THR A 73 2.84 12.71 -6.24
N THR A 74 2.08 13.28 -5.32
CA THR A 74 1.47 14.61 -5.46
C THR A 74 1.96 15.50 -4.31
N PRO A 75 2.50 16.70 -4.59
CA PRO A 75 2.96 17.60 -3.54
C PRO A 75 1.80 18.21 -2.75
N THR A 76 2.07 18.61 -1.51
CA THR A 76 1.15 19.34 -0.65
C THR A 76 1.88 20.48 0.07
N ARG A 77 1.11 21.46 0.56
CA ARG A 77 1.60 22.53 1.45
C ARG A 77 1.07 22.40 2.87
N ASP A 78 0.25 21.37 3.11
CA ASP A 78 -0.50 21.17 4.32
C ASP A 78 -0.72 19.67 4.58
N GLU A 79 -1.20 19.32 5.75
CA GLU A 79 -1.53 17.95 6.11
C GLU A 79 -2.84 17.46 5.46
N ILE A 80 -2.84 16.18 5.07
CA ILE A 80 -4.01 15.53 4.47
C ILE A 80 -4.60 14.56 5.50
N PHE A 81 -5.77 14.90 6.03
CA PHE A 81 -6.50 14.07 6.99
C PHE A 81 -7.43 13.05 6.33
N SER A 82 -7.87 13.29 5.09
CA SER A 82 -8.82 12.44 4.40
C SER A 82 -8.16 11.22 3.78
N SER A 83 -8.78 10.05 3.93
CA SER A 83 -8.39 8.84 3.20
C SER A 83 -8.79 8.94 1.72
N ALA A 84 -7.98 8.34 0.85
CA ALA A 84 -8.23 8.40 -0.58
C ALA A 84 -9.54 7.68 -0.99
N ASN A 85 -10.30 8.31 -1.88
CA ASN A 85 -11.54 7.77 -2.43
C ASN A 85 -11.39 7.48 -3.94
N PHE A 86 -11.56 6.22 -4.32
CA PHE A 86 -11.47 5.69 -5.68
C PHE A 86 -12.70 4.84 -5.98
#